data_AF-Q2JTC1-F1
#
_entry.id   AF-Q2JTC1-F1
#
_cell.length_a   1.000
_cell.length_b   1.000
_cell.length_c   1.000
_cell.angle_alpha   90.00
_cell.angle_beta   90.00
_cell.angle_gamma   90.00
#
_symmetry.space_group_name_H-M   'P 1'
#
loop_
_entity.id
_entity.type
_entity.pdbx_description
1 polymer ?
#
loop_
_entity_poly.entity_id
_entity_poly.type
_entity_poly.pdbx_seq_one_letter_code
_entity_poly.pdbx_strand_id
1 'polypeptide(L)'
;MPNLAQKGLVGLIWACTWIPVLGISLAVAQTPATSLVLTDEQVAKYARIVLEMEPHRQQAQQRSQATADPASKDQIRREFIRTATEIITRHGMTVPEYNRITLWIRSEEGKTLRHRIEAEILRLQSGDPSVSPSPKP
;
A
#
# COMPACT_ATOMS: atom_id res chain seq x y z
N MET A 1 -18.69 -18.24 1.44
CA MET A 1 -18.93 -17.22 0.39
C MET A 1 -18.05 -16.03 0.71
N PRO A 2 -17.05 -15.67 -0.11
CA PRO A 2 -16.22 -14.50 0.16
C PRO A 2 -17.11 -13.24 0.10
N ASN A 3 -17.09 -12.47 1.18
CA ASN A 3 -17.96 -11.32 1.42
C ASN A 3 -17.72 -10.25 0.33
N LEU A 4 -18.76 -9.54 -0.12
CA LEU A 4 -18.62 -8.46 -1.12
C LEU A 4 -17.61 -7.38 -0.70
N ALA A 5 -17.39 -7.21 0.61
CA ALA A 5 -16.34 -6.37 1.19
C ALA A 5 -14.91 -6.80 0.79
N GLN A 6 -14.67 -8.10 0.61
CA GLN A 6 -13.37 -8.68 0.26
C GLN A 6 -12.99 -8.41 -1.20
N LYS A 7 -13.98 -8.35 -2.11
CA LYS A 7 -13.77 -8.01 -3.52
C LYS A 7 -13.57 -6.50 -3.76
N GLY A 8 -14.16 -5.65 -2.90
CA GLY A 8 -13.98 -4.19 -2.98
C GLY A 8 -12.56 -3.73 -2.66
N LEU A 9 -11.90 -4.37 -1.68
CA LEU A 9 -10.57 -3.98 -1.19
C LEU A 9 -9.44 -4.26 -2.19
N VAL A 10 -9.51 -5.37 -2.94
CA VAL A 10 -8.54 -5.68 -4.00
C VAL A 10 -8.70 -4.72 -5.19
N GLY A 11 -9.93 -4.31 -5.52
CA GLY A 11 -10.19 -3.25 -6.51
C GLY A 11 -9.76 -1.85 -6.08
N LEU A 12 -9.57 -1.62 -4.78
CA LEU A 12 -9.24 -0.33 -4.20
C LEU A 12 -7.74 0.03 -4.26
N ILE A 13 -6.86 -0.98 -4.22
CA ILE A 13 -5.43 -0.83 -4.55
C ILE A 13 -5.26 -0.33 -5.99
N TRP A 14 -6.24 -0.66 -6.85
CA TRP A 14 -6.19 -0.47 -8.30
C TRP A 14 -6.90 0.79 -8.82
N ALA A 15 -7.94 1.29 -8.15
CA ALA A 15 -8.71 2.45 -8.64
C ALA A 15 -8.19 3.82 -8.16
N CYS A 16 -7.28 3.85 -7.18
CA CYS A 16 -6.84 5.11 -6.58
C CYS A 16 -5.54 5.63 -7.18
N THR A 17 -5.67 6.66 -8.01
CA THR A 17 -4.67 7.73 -8.27
C THR A 17 -4.16 8.44 -6.99
N TRP A 18 -4.46 7.89 -5.81
CA TRP A 18 -4.41 8.57 -4.52
C TRP A 18 -3.63 7.85 -3.44
N ILE A 19 -2.95 6.72 -3.70
CA ILE A 19 -1.80 6.37 -2.83
C ILE A 19 -0.75 7.42 -3.15
N PRO A 20 -0.53 8.40 -2.24
CA PRO A 20 0.40 9.46 -2.52
C PRO A 20 1.77 8.81 -2.56
N VAL A 21 2.51 9.02 -3.64
CA VAL A 21 3.96 8.88 -3.53
C VAL A 21 4.36 10.02 -2.59
N LEU A 22 4.70 9.67 -1.35
CA LEU A 22 4.94 10.64 -0.29
C LEU A 22 6.25 11.35 -0.58
N GLY A 23 6.17 12.60 -1.06
CA GLY A 23 7.33 13.47 -1.27
C GLY A 23 8.37 12.87 -2.22
N ILE A 24 8.08 12.83 -3.52
CA ILE A 24 9.12 12.50 -4.51
C ILE A 24 10.12 13.65 -4.53
N SER A 25 11.28 13.49 -3.87
CA SER A 25 12.49 14.12 -4.38
C SER A 25 12.71 13.57 -5.80
N LEU A 26 12.89 14.45 -6.78
CA LEU A 26 13.10 14.12 -8.20
C LEU A 26 14.14 12.98 -8.41
N ALA A 27 15.09 12.85 -7.48
CA ALA A 27 16.11 11.80 -7.44
C ALA A 27 15.54 10.36 -7.37
N VAL A 28 14.40 10.12 -6.71
CA VAL A 28 13.78 8.77 -6.62
C VAL A 28 13.10 8.38 -7.94
N ALA A 29 12.67 9.35 -8.75
CA ALA A 29 12.07 9.09 -10.06
C ALA A 29 13.10 8.62 -11.10
N GLN A 30 14.40 8.75 -10.83
CA GLN A 30 15.49 8.48 -11.78
C GLN A 30 16.28 7.20 -11.49
N THR A 31 15.97 6.45 -10.42
CA THR A 31 16.61 5.15 -10.22
C THR A 31 16.09 4.16 -11.26
N PRO A 32 16.98 3.59 -12.11
CA PRO A 32 16.58 2.59 -13.08
C PRO A 32 15.90 1.43 -12.34
N ALA A 33 14.89 0.90 -12.99
CA ALA A 33 14.06 -0.19 -12.55
C ALA A 33 14.87 -1.51 -12.43
N THR A 34 15.80 -1.59 -11.48
CA THR A 34 16.43 -2.86 -11.11
C THR A 34 15.33 -3.74 -10.53
N SER A 35 15.12 -4.90 -11.15
CA SER A 35 14.20 -5.97 -10.69
C SER A 35 14.08 -5.97 -9.17
N LEU A 36 12.93 -5.49 -8.66
CA LEU A 36 12.68 -5.42 -7.24
C LEU A 36 12.19 -6.79 -6.76
N VAL A 37 13.14 -7.64 -6.37
CA VAL A 37 12.82 -8.93 -5.72
C VAL A 37 12.62 -8.68 -4.24
N LEU A 38 11.37 -8.62 -3.80
CA LEU A 38 11.03 -8.55 -2.38
C LEU A 38 11.03 -9.93 -1.74
N THR A 39 11.54 -10.01 -0.50
CA THR A 39 11.39 -11.18 0.37
C THR A 39 9.92 -11.34 0.78
N ASP A 40 9.53 -12.55 1.20
CA ASP A 40 8.16 -12.79 1.68
C ASP A 40 7.82 -11.95 2.91
N GLU A 41 8.82 -11.66 3.76
CA GLU A 41 8.67 -10.75 4.90
C GLU A 41 8.38 -9.31 4.44
N GLN A 42 9.06 -8.82 3.40
CA GLN A 42 8.81 -7.49 2.85
C GLN A 42 7.44 -7.38 2.18
N VAL A 43 7.00 -8.46 1.50
CA VAL A 43 5.64 -8.55 0.94
C VAL A 43 4.60 -8.52 2.06
N ALA A 44 4.81 -9.29 3.13
CA ALA A 44 3.92 -9.31 4.29
C ALA A 44 3.86 -7.97 5.01
N LYS A 45 5.01 -7.31 5.22
CA LYS A 45 5.09 -5.95 5.80
C LYS A 45 4.31 -4.94 4.95
N TYR A 46 4.57 -4.92 3.64
CA TYR A 46 3.85 -4.02 2.73
C TYR A 46 2.34 -4.27 2.73
N ALA A 47 1.92 -5.54 2.69
CA ALA A 47 0.52 -5.93 2.75
C ALA A 47 -0.17 -5.46 4.05
N ARG A 48 0.50 -5.63 5.21
CA ARG A 48 0.00 -5.13 6.51
C ARG A 48 -0.12 -3.62 6.55
N ILE A 49 0.88 -2.91 6.04
CA ILE A 49 0.85 -1.44 5.93
C ILE A 49 -0.35 -0.99 5.10
N VAL A 50 -0.57 -1.59 3.93
CA VAL A 50 -1.71 -1.26 3.06
C VAL A 50 -3.04 -1.51 3.76
N LEU A 51 -3.18 -2.65 4.44
CA LEU A 51 -4.39 -3.00 5.18
C LEU A 51 -4.69 -2.03 6.32
N GLU A 52 -3.67 -1.65 7.10
CA GLU A 52 -3.82 -0.71 8.21
C GLU A 52 -4.06 0.72 7.73
N MET A 53 -3.46 1.12 6.61
CA MET A 53 -3.60 2.46 6.03
C MET A 53 -4.97 2.69 5.38
N GLU A 54 -5.62 1.64 4.89
CA GLU A 54 -6.86 1.72 4.13
C GLU A 54 -8.01 2.47 4.82
N PRO A 55 -8.39 2.18 6.08
CA PRO A 55 -9.46 2.94 6.75
C PRO A 55 -9.13 4.44 6.89
N HIS A 56 -7.87 4.79 7.14
CA HIS A 56 -7.43 6.19 7.20
C HIS A 56 -7.51 6.88 5.84
N ARG A 57 -7.19 6.15 4.76
CA ARG A 57 -7.32 6.63 3.37
C ARG A 57 -8.78 6.91 3.03
N GLN A 58 -9.70 6.02 3.39
CA GLN A 58 -11.14 6.21 3.17
C GLN A 58 -11.66 7.41 3.95
N GLN A 59 -11.29 7.55 5.23
CA GLN A 59 -11.70 8.69 6.05
C GLN A 59 -11.19 10.02 5.48
N ALA A 60 -9.92 10.09 5.07
CA ALA A 60 -9.35 11.28 4.45
C ALA A 60 -10.05 11.63 3.13
N GLN A 61 -10.33 10.62 2.28
CA GLN A 61 -11.07 10.81 1.05
C GLN A 61 -12.49 11.34 1.29
N GLN A 62 -13.24 10.75 2.21
CA GLN A 62 -14.60 11.19 2.56
C GLN A 62 -14.60 12.64 3.06
N ARG A 63 -13.69 12.98 3.99
CA ARG A 63 -13.52 14.35 4.49
C ARG A 63 -13.16 15.32 3.37
N SER A 64 -12.29 14.92 2.45
CA SER A 64 -11.87 15.75 1.32
C SER A 64 -12.99 15.98 0.31
N GLN A 65 -13.92 15.02 0.15
CA GLN A 65 -15.09 15.15 -0.72
C GLN A 65 -16.20 15.99 -0.06
N ALA A 66 -16.28 15.98 1.27
CA ALA A 66 -17.26 16.74 2.04
C ALA A 66 -16.94 18.25 2.13
N THR A 67 -15.78 18.70 1.65
CA THR A 67 -15.38 20.11 1.66
C THR A 67 -14.96 20.58 0.27
N ALA A 68 -15.37 21.80 -0.10
CA ALA A 68 -14.89 22.49 -1.29
C ALA A 68 -13.68 23.39 -1.01
N ASP A 69 -13.43 23.72 0.26
CA ASP A 69 -12.37 24.63 0.68
C ASP A 69 -10.97 24.04 0.45
N PRO A 70 -10.10 24.70 -0.34
CA PRO A 70 -8.74 24.24 -0.59
C PRO A 70 -7.89 24.10 0.68
N ALA A 71 -8.01 25.01 1.65
CA ALA A 71 -7.20 24.96 2.87
C ALA A 71 -7.55 23.72 3.72
N SER A 72 -8.83 23.40 3.81
CA SER A 72 -9.34 22.19 4.45
C SER A 72 -8.85 20.92 3.74
N LYS A 73 -8.87 20.89 2.40
CA LYS A 73 -8.33 19.76 1.62
C LYS A 73 -6.84 19.55 1.88
N ASP A 74 -6.07 20.63 1.93
CA ASP A 74 -4.64 20.57 2.24
C ASP A 74 -4.36 20.10 3.66
N GLN A 75 -5.17 20.52 4.63
CA GLN A 75 -5.08 20.03 6.00
C GLN A 75 -5.35 18.52 6.07
N ILE A 76 -6.44 18.06 5.45
CA ILE A 76 -6.80 16.63 5.39
C ILE A 76 -5.67 15.82 4.76
N ARG A 77 -5.06 16.34 3.68
CA ARG A 77 -3.90 15.71 3.04
C ARG A 77 -2.71 15.60 3.99
N ARG A 78 -2.34 16.67 4.70
CA ARG A 78 -1.22 16.66 5.66
C ARG A 78 -1.46 15.69 6.81
N GLU A 79 -2.68 15.66 7.34
CA GLU A 79 -3.08 14.72 8.39
C GLU A 79 -2.91 13.28 7.91
N PHE A 80 -3.40 12.96 6.71
CA PHE A 80 -3.25 11.62 6.13
C PHE A 80 -1.78 11.25 5.89
N ILE A 81 -0.97 12.16 5.34
CA ILE A 81 0.48 11.93 5.12
C ILE A 81 1.18 11.58 6.43
N ARG A 82 0.87 12.29 7.52
CA ARG A 82 1.43 12.01 8.84
C ARG A 82 1.03 10.62 9.33
N THR A 83 -0.25 10.29 9.30
CA THR A 83 -0.74 8.96 9.70
C THR A 83 -0.13 7.83 8.87
N ALA A 84 -0.05 8.01 7.54
CA ALA A 84 0.57 7.03 6.66
C ALA A 84 2.05 6.81 7.00
N THR A 85 2.79 7.88 7.29
CA THR A 85 4.20 7.83 7.71
C THR A 85 4.36 7.06 9.03
N GLU A 86 3.50 7.34 10.00
CA GLU A 86 3.49 6.63 11.30
C GLU A 86 3.19 5.13 11.13
N ILE A 87 2.25 4.76 10.25
CA ILE A 87 1.93 3.35 9.95
C ILE A 87 3.14 2.68 9.28
N ILE A 88 3.70 3.29 8.22
CA ILE A 88 4.84 2.73 7.48
C ILE A 88 6.01 2.44 8.43
N THR A 89 6.39 3.43 9.24
CA THR A 89 7.51 3.30 10.18
C THR A 89 7.25 2.30 11.30
N ARG A 90 6.02 2.20 11.81
CA ARG A 90 5.62 1.21 12.82
C ARG A 90 5.81 -0.24 12.35
N HIS A 91 5.63 -0.49 11.06
CA HIS A 91 5.86 -1.81 10.44
C HIS A 91 7.33 -2.06 10.07
N GLY A 92 8.24 -1.17 10.44
CA GLY A 92 9.67 -1.32 10.19
C GLY A 92 10.06 -1.15 8.72
N MET A 93 9.26 -0.40 7.95
CA MET A 93 9.57 0.00 6.58
C MET A 93 9.82 1.51 6.53
N THR A 94 10.76 1.95 5.69
CA THR A 94 10.96 3.39 5.47
C THR A 94 9.99 3.92 4.41
N VAL A 95 9.66 5.21 4.47
CA VAL A 95 8.81 5.86 3.44
C VAL A 95 9.38 5.71 2.03
N PRO A 96 10.70 5.86 1.78
CA PRO A 96 11.28 5.61 0.47
C PRO A 96 11.12 4.16 -0.02
N GLU A 97 11.29 3.16 0.85
CA GLU A 97 11.07 1.75 0.49
C GLU A 97 9.60 1.49 0.14
N TYR A 98 8.68 1.98 0.97
CA TYR A 98 7.25 1.90 0.68
C TYR A 98 6.93 2.51 -0.68
N ASN A 99 7.36 3.74 -0.92
CA ASN A 99 7.15 4.44 -2.18
C ASN A 99 7.72 3.68 -3.38
N ARG A 100 8.92 3.10 -3.23
CA ARG A 100 9.56 2.29 -4.29
C ARG A 100 8.71 1.07 -4.64
N ILE A 101 8.20 0.36 -3.64
CA ILE A 101 7.32 -0.81 -3.85
C ILE A 101 6.01 -0.37 -4.51
N THR A 102 5.38 0.69 -4.01
CA THR A 102 4.13 1.25 -4.55
C THR A 102 4.28 1.69 -6.02
N LEU A 103 5.40 2.32 -6.37
CA LEU A 103 5.70 2.69 -7.75
C LEU A 103 5.96 1.46 -8.62
N TRP A 104 6.71 0.48 -8.10
CA TRP A 104 7.04 -0.74 -8.84
C TRP A 104 5.78 -1.52 -9.23
N ILE A 105 4.86 -1.76 -8.29
CA ILE A 105 3.65 -2.57 -8.56
C ILE A 105 2.67 -1.91 -9.54
N ARG A 106 2.87 -0.62 -9.87
CA ARG A 106 2.12 0.10 -10.91
C ARG A 106 2.71 -0.07 -12.31
N SER A 107 3.96 -0.51 -12.41
CA SER A 107 4.62 -0.80 -13.68
C SER A 107 4.21 -2.17 -14.24
N GLU A 108 4.47 -2.38 -15.53
CA GLU A 108 4.23 -3.66 -16.19
C GLU A 108 5.15 -4.77 -15.65
N GLU A 109 6.38 -4.39 -15.29
CA GLU A 109 7.40 -5.24 -14.69
C GLU A 109 7.04 -5.65 -13.24
N GLY A 110 6.17 -4.88 -12.59
CA GLY A 110 5.71 -5.13 -11.23
C GLY A 110 4.53 -6.09 -11.09
N LYS A 111 3.96 -6.60 -12.19
CA LYS A 111 2.76 -7.44 -12.19
C LYS A 111 2.89 -8.69 -11.31
N THR A 112 4.02 -9.40 -11.39
CA THR A 112 4.26 -10.60 -10.56
C THR A 112 4.31 -10.25 -9.08
N LEU A 113 4.99 -9.15 -8.72
CA LEU A 113 5.06 -8.69 -7.34
C LEU A 113 3.69 -8.25 -6.82
N ARG A 114 2.91 -7.56 -7.66
CA ARG A 114 1.55 -7.16 -7.35
C ARG A 114 0.67 -8.36 -7.01
N HIS A 115 0.71 -9.42 -7.81
CA HIS A 115 -0.05 -10.64 -7.51
C HIS A 115 0.37 -11.31 -6.21
N ARG A 116 1.67 -11.31 -5.88
CA ARG A 116 2.15 -11.80 -4.57
C ARG A 116 1.59 -10.98 -3.41
N ILE A 117 1.56 -9.66 -3.54
CA ILE A 117 0.99 -8.75 -2.52
C ILE A 117 -0.52 -8.96 -2.40
N GLU A 118 -1.24 -9.11 -3.52
CA GLU A 118 -2.68 -9.39 -3.51
C GLU A 118 -3.01 -10.71 -2.80
N ALA A 119 -2.26 -11.78 -3.10
CA ALA A 119 -2.41 -13.06 -2.44
C ALA A 119 -2.15 -12.95 -0.94
N GLU A 120 -1.12 -12.20 -0.54
CA GLU A 120 -0.78 -11.98 0.86
C GLU A 120 -1.85 -11.16 1.59
N ILE A 121 -2.40 -10.12 0.96
CA ILE A 121 -3.50 -9.33 1.52
C ILE A 121 -4.74 -10.22 1.74
N LEU A 122 -5.09 -11.05 0.75
CA LEU A 122 -6.21 -11.99 0.87
C LEU A 122 -5.96 -12.99 2.01
N ARG A 123 -4.73 -13.50 2.14
CA ARG A 123 -4.34 -14.41 3.22
C ARG A 123 -4.52 -13.75 4.59
N LEU A 124 -4.00 -12.53 4.77
CA LEU A 124 -4.09 -11.76 6.02
C LEU A 124 -5.55 -11.46 6.39
N GLN A 125 -6.39 -11.12 5.42
CA GLN A 125 -7.82 -10.86 5.64
C GLN A 125 -8.64 -12.11 5.96
N SER A 126 -8.20 -13.29 5.47
CA SER A 126 -8.88 -14.56 5.71
C SER A 126 -8.59 -15.14 7.11
N GLY A 127 -7.69 -14.51 7.87
CA GLY A 127 -7.36 -14.92 9.23
C GLY A 127 -6.56 -16.23 9.31
N ASP A 128 -5.83 -16.58 8.25
CA ASP A 128 -5.07 -17.84 8.16
C ASP A 128 -3.57 -17.59 8.41
N PRO A 129 -3.06 -17.78 9.65
CA PRO A 129 -1.69 -17.45 10.02
C PRO A 129 -0.73 -18.62 9.79
N SER A 130 -0.73 -19.30 8.65
CA SER A 130 0.41 -20.17 8.30
C SER A 130 0.34 -20.67 6.86
N VAL A 131 1.22 -20.15 5.99
CA VAL A 131 2.05 -21.01 5.13
C VAL A 131 3.38 -20.29 4.96
N SER A 132 4.29 -20.48 5.92
CA SER A 132 5.70 -20.52 5.53
C SER A 132 5.82 -21.62 4.47
N PRO A 133 6.52 -21.41 3.35
CA PRO A 133 6.87 -22.52 2.48
C PRO A 133 7.83 -23.41 3.27
N SER A 134 7.29 -24.44 3.93
CA SER A 134 8.12 -25.53 4.47
C SER A 134 8.89 -26.14 3.30
N PRO A 135 10.23 -26.21 3.37
CA PRO A 135 11.00 -26.86 2.35
C PRO A 135 10.89 -28.38 2.55
N LYS A 136 10.13 -29.01 1.64
CA LYS A 136 10.34 -30.37 1.06
C LYS A 136 10.47 -31.60 1.97
N PRO A 137 10.24 -32.81 1.43
CA PRO A 137 11.30 -33.58 0.72
C PRO A 137 11.10 -33.74 -0.81
#